data_AF-A0A1G8CM76-F1
#
_entry.id   AF-A0A1G8CM76-F1
#
_cell.length_a   1.000
_cell.length_b   1.000
_cell.length_c   1.000
_cell.angle_alpha   90.00
_cell.angle_beta   90.00
_cell.angle_gamma   90.00
#
_symmetry.space_group_name_H-M   'P 1'
#
loop_
_entity.id
_entity.type
_entity.pdbx_description
1 polymer ?
#
loop_
_entity_poly.entity_id
_entity_poly.type
_entity_poly.pdbx_seq_one_letter_code
_entity_poly.pdbx_strand_id
1 'polypeptide(L)'
;MTFGMKLEPGTVSIIQLAWSRLLGLDDGAMAGNRDRICREDNSVLTFISLFGQEALVGPAWAIDAAKGLTGVELSRQATLLALSRPYGGRGLGEANLYFCDALPSFAEDGPPVSSEPEHALALERLCPPDDVAEVGLSTLEHQCVLVNEATEPPFPLAGAGYDITEGILAQLGVLTAPAERRRGLGSYAAAVAVEESMASGLIPQWRARTDHPASQRTALRAGFVYAGTQTSVALERPSGEAG
;
A
#
# COMPACT_ATOMS: atom_id res chain seq x y z
N MET A 1 -27.69 0.34 11.95
CA MET A 1 -26.68 -0.25 12.85
C MET A 1 -25.38 -0.29 12.08
N THR A 2 -24.44 0.60 12.39
CA THR A 2 -23.12 0.60 11.77
C THR A 2 -22.33 -0.53 12.41
N PHE A 3 -22.25 -1.69 11.75
CA PHE A 3 -21.18 -2.64 12.04
C PHE A 3 -19.89 -1.87 11.79
N GLY A 4 -19.18 -1.49 12.86
CA GLY A 4 -17.83 -0.97 12.72
C GLY A 4 -17.03 -2.08 12.07
N MET A 5 -16.78 -1.96 10.77
CA MET A 5 -16.01 -2.94 10.01
C MET A 5 -14.66 -3.09 10.72
N LYS A 6 -14.50 -4.21 11.41
CA LYS A 6 -13.26 -4.64 12.02
C LYS A 6 -12.86 -5.89 11.29
N LEU A 7 -11.59 -5.96 10.91
CA LEU A 7 -11.00 -7.17 10.36
C LEU A 7 -11.19 -8.31 11.36
N GLU A 8 -11.46 -9.50 10.85
CA GLU A 8 -11.54 -10.72 11.63
C GLU A 8 -10.19 -10.98 12.33
N PRO A 9 -10.19 -11.53 13.57
CA PRO A 9 -8.96 -11.83 14.28
C PRO A 9 -7.98 -12.72 13.50
N GLY A 10 -8.50 -13.67 12.72
CA GLY A 10 -7.69 -14.52 11.84
C GLY A 10 -6.98 -13.72 10.75
N THR A 11 -7.70 -12.83 10.08
CA THR A 11 -7.13 -11.87 9.11
C THR A 11 -6.02 -11.04 9.73
N VAL A 12 -6.24 -10.49 10.93
CA VAL A 12 -5.23 -9.69 11.65
C VAL A 12 -3.95 -10.49 11.88
N SER A 13 -4.05 -11.74 12.31
CA SER A 13 -2.88 -12.61 12.51
C SER A 13 -2.11 -12.87 11.21
N ILE A 14 -2.80 -13.07 10.08
CA ILE A 14 -2.16 -13.27 8.76
C ILE A 14 -1.46 -11.98 8.31
N ILE A 15 -2.09 -10.81 8.49
CA ILE A 15 -1.47 -9.53 8.17
C ILE A 15 -0.22 -9.30 9.02
N GLN A 16 -0.27 -9.57 10.33
CA GLN A 16 0.90 -9.46 11.22
C GLN A 16 2.04 -10.41 10.79
N LEU A 17 1.72 -11.64 10.40
CA LEU A 17 2.69 -12.59 9.85
C LEU A 17 3.36 -12.03 8.59
N ALA A 18 2.56 -11.55 7.63
CA ALA A 18 3.05 -10.98 6.37
C ALA A 18 4.00 -9.80 6.63
N TRP A 19 3.61 -8.88 7.52
CA TRP A 19 4.43 -7.73 7.85
C TRP A 19 5.68 -8.10 8.64
N SER A 20 5.64 -9.13 9.47
CA SER A 20 6.85 -9.65 10.11
C SER A 20 7.87 -10.09 9.06
N ARG A 21 7.43 -10.83 8.03
CA ARG A 21 8.29 -11.30 6.93
C ARG A 21 8.79 -10.16 6.04
N LEU A 22 7.93 -9.22 5.65
CA LEU A 22 8.31 -8.01 4.91
C LEU A 22 9.41 -7.22 5.62
N LEU A 23 9.32 -7.17 6.95
CA LEU A 23 10.29 -6.49 7.82
C LEU A 23 11.40 -7.42 8.27
N GLY A 24 11.57 -8.62 7.67
CA GLY A 24 12.60 -9.61 8.01
C GLY A 24 12.71 -9.90 9.51
N LEU A 25 11.59 -9.90 10.20
CA LEU A 25 11.43 -10.26 11.61
C LEU A 25 10.98 -11.72 11.71
N ASP A 26 11.04 -12.28 12.91
CA ASP A 26 10.43 -13.59 13.19
C ASP A 26 8.91 -13.56 12.91
N ASP A 27 8.36 -14.67 12.40
CA ASP A 27 6.97 -14.81 11.93
C ASP A 27 5.87 -14.34 12.92
N GLY A 28 6.17 -14.29 14.22
CA GLY A 28 5.25 -13.83 15.27
C GLY A 28 5.56 -12.45 15.86
N ALA A 29 6.59 -11.74 15.37
CA ALA A 29 7.07 -10.51 15.99
C ALA A 29 5.98 -9.44 16.03
N MET A 30 5.26 -9.23 14.92
CA MET A 30 4.21 -8.21 14.85
C MET A 30 2.90 -8.60 15.57
N ALA A 31 2.79 -9.82 16.12
CA ALA A 31 1.66 -10.24 16.95
C ALA A 31 1.76 -9.77 18.42
N GLY A 32 2.89 -9.15 18.79
CA GLY A 32 3.31 -8.90 20.17
C GLY A 32 2.66 -7.74 20.94
N ASN A 33 3.13 -7.57 22.19
CA ASN A 33 2.53 -6.77 23.27
C ASN A 33 3.35 -5.50 23.61
N ARG A 34 3.25 -4.48 22.75
CA ARG A 34 3.54 -3.05 22.99
C ARG A 34 4.99 -2.56 22.95
N ASP A 35 5.99 -3.41 23.21
CA ASP A 35 7.38 -2.96 23.06
C ASP A 35 7.77 -2.87 21.59
N ARG A 36 8.47 -1.79 21.23
CA ARG A 36 8.94 -1.55 19.87
C ARG A 36 10.01 -2.57 19.49
N ILE A 37 9.76 -3.29 18.41
CA ILE A 37 10.73 -4.22 17.83
C ILE A 37 11.74 -3.43 17.00
N CYS A 38 13.02 -3.75 17.15
CA CYS A 38 14.07 -3.11 16.38
C CYS A 38 14.86 -4.16 15.60
N ARG A 39 15.15 -3.89 14.32
CA ARG A 39 15.99 -4.75 13.47
C ARG A 39 17.00 -3.90 12.72
N GLU A 40 18.26 -4.32 12.74
CA GLU A 40 19.31 -3.63 12.01
C GLU A 40 19.18 -3.82 10.49
N ASP A 41 19.30 -2.72 9.75
CA ASP A 41 19.40 -2.68 8.28
C ASP A 41 20.11 -1.40 7.83
N ASN A 42 21.17 -1.52 7.03
CA ASN A 42 21.97 -0.36 6.63
C ASN A 42 21.48 0.35 5.35
N SER A 43 20.45 -0.16 4.68
CA SER A 43 19.94 0.36 3.40
C SER A 43 18.72 1.27 3.54
N VAL A 44 17.95 1.09 4.62
CA VAL A 44 16.67 1.77 4.81
C VAL A 44 16.47 2.12 6.28
N LEU A 45 15.74 3.21 6.54
CA LEU A 45 15.16 3.51 7.84
C LEU A 45 13.63 3.51 7.70
N THR A 46 12.98 2.49 8.23
CA THR A 46 11.53 2.31 8.19
C THR A 46 10.96 2.17 9.59
N PHE A 47 9.98 3.00 9.91
CA PHE A 47 9.13 2.85 11.07
C PHE A 47 7.73 2.41 10.64
N ILE A 48 7.15 1.47 11.37
CA ILE A 48 5.79 1.00 11.17
C ILE A 48 5.06 0.91 12.51
N SER A 49 3.78 1.29 12.49
CA SER A 49 2.83 0.98 13.54
C SER A 49 1.67 0.25 12.88
N LEU A 50 1.42 -0.99 13.29
CA LEU A 50 0.40 -1.86 12.69
C LEU A 50 -0.37 -2.56 13.80
N PHE A 51 -1.68 -2.36 13.86
CA PHE A 51 -2.55 -2.82 14.96
C PHE A 51 -2.05 -2.42 16.36
N GLY A 52 -1.33 -1.30 16.45
CA GLY A 52 -0.73 -0.80 17.69
C GLY A 52 0.62 -1.42 18.06
N GLN A 53 1.12 -2.39 17.29
CA GLN A 53 2.48 -2.91 17.44
C GLN A 53 3.46 -2.09 16.60
N GLU A 54 4.59 -1.70 17.19
CA GLU A 54 5.60 -0.87 16.55
C GLU A 54 6.82 -1.68 16.14
N ALA A 55 7.36 -1.40 14.96
CA ALA A 55 8.67 -1.88 14.55
C ALA A 55 9.50 -0.76 13.90
N LEU A 56 10.80 -0.77 14.18
CA LEU A 56 11.80 0.10 13.58
C LEU A 56 12.89 -0.73 12.94
N VAL A 57 12.99 -0.61 11.63
CA VAL A 57 14.00 -1.28 10.82
C VAL A 57 14.97 -0.23 10.32
N GLY A 58 16.24 -0.33 10.68
CA GLY A 58 17.26 0.59 10.18
C GLY A 58 18.59 0.43 10.87
N PRO A 59 19.59 1.27 10.56
CA PRO A 59 20.94 1.04 11.04
C PRO A 59 21.03 1.25 12.55
N ALA A 60 22.03 0.63 13.20
CA ALA A 60 22.20 0.68 14.65
C ALA A 60 22.17 2.11 15.23
N TRP A 61 22.77 3.08 14.52
CA TRP A 61 22.76 4.48 14.93
C TRP A 61 21.35 5.10 14.94
N ALA A 62 20.49 4.70 13.99
CA ALA A 62 19.13 5.20 13.90
C ALA A 62 18.25 4.60 14.99
N ILE A 63 18.43 3.30 15.24
CA ILE A 63 17.76 2.59 16.33
C ILE A 63 18.13 3.20 17.68
N ASP A 64 19.41 3.47 17.90
CA ASP A 64 19.88 4.10 19.14
C ASP A 64 19.30 5.51 19.32
N ALA A 65 19.34 6.34 18.28
CA ALA A 65 18.76 7.68 18.29
C ALA A 65 17.24 7.69 18.49
N ALA A 66 16.55 6.61 18.09
CA ALA A 66 15.10 6.47 18.21
C ALA A 66 14.62 6.03 19.61
N LYS A 67 15.51 5.62 20.53
CA LYS A 67 15.15 5.16 21.88
C LYS A 67 14.37 6.19 22.69
N GLY A 68 14.66 7.49 22.48
CA GLY A 68 13.98 8.59 23.16
C GLY A 68 12.70 9.09 22.47
N LEU A 69 12.34 8.53 21.32
CA LEU A 69 11.26 9.01 20.48
C LEU A 69 10.02 8.12 20.58
N THR A 70 8.87 8.76 20.72
CA THR A 70 7.56 8.10 20.71
C THR A 70 7.21 7.60 19.31
N GLY A 71 6.29 6.63 19.22
CA GLY A 71 5.82 6.14 17.92
C GLY A 71 5.18 7.24 17.06
N VAL A 72 4.48 8.19 17.69
CA VAL A 72 3.89 9.36 17.01
C VAL A 72 4.94 10.28 16.41
N GLU A 73 6.13 10.37 17.02
CA GLU A 73 7.23 11.13 16.46
C GLU A 73 7.88 10.38 15.31
N LEU A 74 8.12 9.07 15.45
CA LEU A 74 8.75 8.25 14.41
C LEU A 74 7.85 7.97 13.21
N SER A 75 6.53 8.04 13.37
CA SER A 75 5.57 7.94 12.26
C SER A 75 5.56 9.17 11.37
N ARG A 76 6.34 10.20 11.68
CA ARG A 76 6.45 11.41 10.85
C ARG A 76 7.68 11.32 9.97
N GLN A 77 7.48 11.51 8.67
CA GLN A 77 8.59 11.57 7.72
C GLN A 77 9.66 12.61 8.10
N ALA A 78 9.25 13.77 8.62
CA ALA A 78 10.18 14.82 9.05
C ALA A 78 11.16 14.35 10.13
N THR A 79 10.71 13.49 11.05
CA THR A 79 11.53 12.94 12.13
C THR A 79 12.56 11.96 11.58
N LEU A 80 12.14 10.98 10.77
CA LEU A 80 13.06 10.02 10.18
C LEU A 80 14.07 10.70 9.25
N LEU A 81 13.65 11.74 8.51
CA LEU A 81 14.59 12.55 7.73
C LEU A 81 15.58 13.29 8.62
N ALA A 82 15.13 13.91 9.72
CA ALA A 82 16.04 14.60 10.64
C ALA A 82 17.10 13.65 11.21
N LEU A 83 16.71 12.42 11.59
CA LEU A 83 17.63 11.39 12.08
C LEU A 83 18.66 10.97 11.02
N SER A 84 18.22 10.84 9.76
CA SER A 84 19.03 10.31 8.66
C SER A 84 19.76 11.37 7.83
N ARG A 85 19.56 12.66 8.09
CA ARG A 85 20.26 13.77 7.41
C ARG A 85 21.79 13.60 7.36
N PRO A 86 22.48 13.21 8.45
CA PRO A 86 23.93 13.01 8.41
C PRO A 86 24.37 11.85 7.49
N TYR A 87 23.43 11.00 7.08
CA TYR A 87 23.64 9.77 6.34
C TYR A 87 22.98 9.79 4.94
N GLY A 88 22.69 10.99 4.41
CA GLY A 88 22.12 11.14 3.07
C GLY A 88 20.67 10.66 2.94
N GLY A 89 19.91 10.67 4.04
CA GLY A 89 18.52 10.19 4.04
C GLY A 89 17.61 10.90 3.03
N ARG A 90 16.98 10.11 2.16
CA ARG A 90 15.97 10.57 1.18
C ARG A 90 14.60 10.01 1.51
N GLY A 91 13.62 10.88 1.70
CA GLY A 91 12.26 10.48 2.06
C GLY A 91 11.63 9.59 0.99
N LEU A 92 11.13 8.42 1.39
CA LEU A 92 10.31 7.56 0.54
C LEU A 92 8.81 7.81 0.76
N GLY A 93 8.45 8.44 1.87
CA GLY A 93 7.09 8.90 2.16
C GLY A 93 6.52 8.35 3.46
N GLU A 94 5.31 8.80 3.76
CA GLU A 94 4.46 8.35 4.85
C GLU A 94 3.17 7.81 4.23
N ALA A 95 2.76 6.61 4.63
CA ALA A 95 1.59 5.93 4.08
C ALA A 95 0.72 5.35 5.18
N ASN A 96 -0.58 5.51 5.01
CA ASN A 96 -1.59 4.79 5.77
C ASN A 96 -1.77 3.39 5.16
N LEU A 97 -1.86 2.40 6.02
CA LEU A 97 -2.07 1.00 5.68
C LEU A 97 -3.53 0.65 5.93
N TYR A 98 -4.18 0.11 4.91
CA TYR A 98 -5.56 -0.37 5.00
C TYR A 98 -5.67 -1.79 4.48
N PHE A 99 -6.62 -2.54 5.02
CA PHE A 99 -6.88 -3.93 4.61
C PHE A 99 -8.38 -4.18 4.47
N CYS A 100 -8.74 -5.18 3.70
CA CYS A 100 -10.11 -5.64 3.54
C CYS A 100 -10.17 -7.15 3.67
N ASP A 101 -11.17 -7.68 4.37
CA ASP A 101 -11.46 -9.12 4.47
C ASP A 101 -12.94 -9.46 4.24
N ALA A 102 -13.72 -8.48 3.78
CA ALA A 102 -15.07 -8.68 3.30
C ALA A 102 -15.12 -8.51 1.78
N LEU A 103 -15.87 -9.38 1.12
CA LEU A 103 -16.14 -9.20 -0.30
C LEU A 103 -16.87 -7.86 -0.52
N PRO A 104 -16.45 -7.08 -1.52
CA PRO A 104 -17.06 -5.79 -1.81
C PRO A 104 -18.48 -5.98 -2.33
N SER A 105 -19.34 -5.01 -2.07
CA SER A 105 -20.67 -4.94 -2.67
C SER A 105 -20.67 -3.86 -3.75
N PHE A 106 -20.85 -4.26 -5.00
CA PHE A 106 -20.99 -3.36 -6.14
C PHE A 106 -22.10 -3.83 -7.07
N ALA A 107 -22.58 -2.93 -7.94
CA ALA A 107 -23.63 -3.26 -8.89
C ALA A 107 -23.11 -4.26 -9.93
N GLU A 108 -23.86 -5.33 -10.21
CA GLU A 108 -23.47 -6.32 -11.22
C GLU A 108 -23.41 -5.73 -12.64
N ASP A 109 -24.12 -4.62 -12.90
CA ASP A 109 -24.21 -3.94 -14.20
C ASP A 109 -23.13 -2.83 -14.39
N GLY A 110 -21.87 -3.11 -14.07
CA GLY A 110 -20.78 -2.17 -14.31
C GLY A 110 -20.25 -2.15 -15.75
N PRO A 111 -19.32 -1.24 -16.08
CA PRO A 111 -18.65 -1.25 -17.38
C PRO A 111 -17.93 -2.58 -17.61
N PRO A 112 -17.80 -3.03 -18.88
CA PRO A 112 -17.01 -4.20 -19.23
C PRO A 112 -15.58 -4.12 -18.66
N VAL A 113 -15.11 -5.26 -18.16
CA VAL A 113 -13.78 -5.43 -17.60
C VAL A 113 -12.91 -6.14 -18.63
N SER A 114 -11.74 -5.57 -18.92
CA SER A 114 -10.73 -6.16 -19.79
C SER A 114 -9.46 -6.47 -19.01
N SER A 115 -8.85 -7.62 -19.29
CA SER A 115 -7.53 -8.04 -18.79
C SER A 115 -6.40 -7.80 -19.80
N GLU A 116 -6.68 -7.15 -20.93
CA GLU A 116 -5.69 -6.95 -21.99
C GLU A 116 -4.62 -5.91 -21.56
N PRO A 117 -3.32 -6.23 -21.63
CA PRO A 117 -2.26 -5.33 -21.17
C PRO A 117 -2.23 -3.95 -21.87
N GLU A 118 -2.67 -3.91 -23.12
CA GLU A 118 -2.76 -2.68 -23.91
C GLU A 118 -3.72 -1.64 -23.34
N HIS A 119 -4.80 -2.08 -22.65
CA HIS A 119 -5.73 -1.17 -22.00
C HIS A 119 -5.13 -0.51 -20.75
N ALA A 120 -4.27 -1.22 -20.01
CA ALA A 120 -3.56 -0.65 -18.86
C ALA A 120 -2.57 0.42 -19.31
N LEU A 121 -1.78 0.13 -20.35
CA LEU A 121 -0.87 1.10 -20.97
C LEU A 121 -1.62 2.31 -21.54
N ALA A 122 -2.77 2.09 -22.18
CA ALA A 122 -3.60 3.17 -22.71
C ALA A 122 -4.15 4.06 -21.58
N LEU A 123 -4.59 3.47 -20.46
CA LEU A 123 -5.07 4.22 -19.29
C LEU A 123 -3.95 5.07 -18.67
N GLU A 124 -2.75 4.52 -18.51
CA GLU A 124 -1.59 5.27 -17.99
C GLU A 124 -1.27 6.50 -18.84
N ARG A 125 -1.34 6.38 -20.18
CA ARG A 125 -1.11 7.51 -21.09
C ARG A 125 -2.11 8.65 -20.93
N LEU A 126 -3.30 8.38 -20.38
CA LEU A 126 -4.32 9.40 -20.09
C LEU A 126 -4.08 10.09 -18.73
N CYS A 127 -3.23 9.51 -17.88
CA CYS A 127 -3.04 9.95 -16.51
C CYS A 127 -1.79 10.83 -16.34
N PRO A 128 -1.80 11.74 -15.36
CA PRO A 128 -0.60 12.49 -14.97
C PRO A 128 0.57 11.56 -14.62
N PRO A 129 1.82 11.94 -14.94
CA PRO A 129 3.00 11.12 -14.64
C PRO A 129 3.14 10.75 -13.16
N ASP A 130 2.74 11.65 -12.25
CA ASP A 130 2.80 11.37 -10.80
C ASP A 130 1.83 10.27 -10.38
N ASP A 131 0.62 10.24 -10.95
CA ASP A 131 -0.37 9.18 -10.67
C ASP A 131 0.10 7.84 -11.25
N VAL A 132 0.72 7.86 -12.43
CA VAL A 132 1.31 6.67 -13.05
C VAL A 132 2.51 6.17 -12.25
N ALA A 133 3.36 7.06 -11.75
CA ALA A 133 4.50 6.69 -10.91
C ALA A 133 4.07 6.14 -9.54
N GLU A 134 2.93 6.57 -9.00
CA GLU A 134 2.36 6.04 -7.76
C GLU A 134 1.76 4.65 -7.95
N VAL A 135 1.08 4.40 -9.06
CA VAL A 135 0.29 3.18 -9.26
C VAL A 135 0.99 2.13 -10.12
N GLY A 136 1.64 2.53 -11.21
CA GLY A 136 2.29 1.62 -12.16
C GLY A 136 1.38 0.51 -12.64
N LEU A 137 0.13 0.84 -13.02
CA LEU A 137 -0.94 -0.15 -13.28
C LEU A 137 -0.51 -1.24 -14.25
N SER A 138 0.18 -0.90 -15.34
CA SER A 138 0.63 -1.84 -16.37
C SER A 138 1.79 -2.75 -15.95
N THR A 139 2.37 -2.46 -14.78
CA THR A 139 3.49 -3.24 -14.20
C THR A 139 3.04 -4.18 -13.08
N LEU A 140 1.77 -4.10 -12.67
CA LEU A 140 1.22 -4.98 -11.64
C LEU A 140 1.09 -6.41 -12.20
N GLU A 141 1.32 -7.41 -11.35
CA GLU A 141 1.23 -8.82 -11.71
C GLU A 141 -0.15 -9.21 -12.23
N HIS A 142 -1.20 -8.67 -11.59
CA HIS A 142 -2.59 -8.85 -11.94
C HIS A 142 -3.24 -7.51 -12.20
N GLN A 143 -3.97 -7.36 -13.31
CA GLN A 143 -4.54 -6.08 -13.72
C GLN A 143 -5.86 -6.25 -14.48
N CYS A 144 -6.77 -5.32 -14.23
CA CYS A 144 -8.03 -5.22 -14.93
C CYS A 144 -8.34 -3.75 -15.24
N VAL A 145 -8.96 -3.51 -16.39
CA VAL A 145 -9.32 -2.18 -16.87
C VAL A 145 -10.78 -2.15 -17.26
N LEU A 146 -11.51 -1.21 -16.70
CA LEU A 146 -12.87 -0.85 -17.12
C LEU A 146 -12.77 -0.10 -18.44
N VAL A 147 -13.45 -0.61 -19.46
CA VAL A 147 -13.44 -0.02 -20.80
C VAL A 147 -14.84 0.41 -21.21
N ASN A 148 -14.90 1.41 -22.09
CA ASN A 148 -16.10 1.73 -22.84
C ASN A 148 -16.00 1.10 -24.23
N GLU A 149 -16.76 0.03 -24.47
CA GLU A 149 -16.79 -0.70 -25.75
C GLU A 149 -17.58 0.02 -26.85
N ALA A 150 -18.27 1.12 -26.53
CA ALA A 150 -18.99 1.90 -27.55
C ALA A 150 -18.05 2.74 -28.44
N THR A 151 -16.76 2.78 -28.14
CA THR A 151 -15.73 3.44 -28.96
C THR A 151 -14.84 2.41 -29.66
N GLU A 152 -14.26 2.78 -30.80
CA GLU A 152 -13.31 1.94 -31.51
C GLU A 152 -11.98 2.69 -31.72
N PRO A 153 -10.87 2.27 -31.06
CA PRO A 153 -10.77 1.17 -30.09
C PRO A 153 -11.51 1.46 -28.75
N PRO A 154 -11.75 0.44 -27.90
CA PRO A 154 -12.35 0.61 -26.58
C PRO A 154 -11.59 1.64 -25.73
N PHE A 155 -12.33 2.55 -25.09
CA PHE A 155 -11.72 3.64 -24.34
C PHE A 155 -11.54 3.26 -22.85
N PRO A 156 -10.32 3.32 -22.28
CA PRO A 156 -10.08 2.96 -20.89
C PRO A 156 -10.58 4.05 -19.93
N LEU A 157 -11.33 3.64 -18.92
CA LEU A 157 -12.00 4.54 -17.97
C LEU A 157 -11.28 4.59 -16.61
N ALA A 158 -11.05 3.41 -16.03
CA ALA A 158 -10.37 3.19 -14.76
C ALA A 158 -9.81 1.77 -14.73
N GLY A 159 -8.80 1.52 -13.91
CA GLY A 159 -8.20 0.21 -13.80
C GLY A 159 -7.68 -0.03 -12.39
N ALA A 160 -7.58 -1.29 -12.04
CA ALA A 160 -7.03 -1.73 -10.77
C ALA A 160 -6.20 -2.99 -11.00
N GLY A 161 -5.30 -3.25 -10.07
CA GLY A 161 -4.48 -4.45 -10.09
C GLY A 161 -3.85 -4.69 -8.73
N TYR A 162 -3.09 -5.76 -8.63
CA TYR A 162 -2.32 -6.06 -7.44
C TYR A 162 -1.05 -6.85 -7.72
N ASP A 163 -0.06 -6.64 -6.85
CA ASP A 163 1.12 -7.50 -6.71
C ASP A 163 0.97 -8.41 -5.51
N ILE A 164 1.48 -9.65 -5.61
CA ILE A 164 1.49 -10.58 -4.49
C ILE A 164 2.70 -10.30 -3.60
N THR A 165 2.44 -10.01 -2.32
CA THR A 165 3.48 -9.74 -1.32
C THR A 165 3.48 -10.83 -0.25
N GLU A 166 4.67 -11.40 0.02
CA GLU A 166 4.88 -12.52 0.96
C GLU A 166 3.99 -13.76 0.70
N GLY A 167 3.46 -13.89 -0.52
CA GLY A 167 2.55 -14.97 -0.92
C GLY A 167 1.17 -14.93 -0.28
N ILE A 168 0.83 -13.89 0.49
CA ILE A 168 -0.42 -13.85 1.29
C ILE A 168 -1.14 -12.49 1.27
N LEU A 169 -0.47 -11.41 0.86
CA LEU A 169 -1.10 -10.10 0.69
C LEU A 169 -1.21 -9.76 -0.80
N ALA A 170 -2.30 -9.10 -1.18
CA ALA A 170 -2.44 -8.45 -2.48
C ALA A 170 -2.26 -6.95 -2.31
N GLN A 171 -1.14 -6.38 -2.74
CA GLN A 171 -0.92 -4.94 -2.71
C GLN A 171 -1.64 -4.29 -3.89
N LEU A 172 -2.76 -3.62 -3.64
CA LEU A 172 -3.56 -3.01 -4.69
C LEU A 172 -2.96 -1.70 -5.21
N GLY A 173 -3.14 -1.48 -6.50
CA GLY A 173 -2.99 -0.20 -7.19
C GLY A 173 -4.26 0.13 -7.98
N VAL A 174 -4.68 1.40 -7.98
CA VAL A 174 -5.90 1.84 -8.68
C VAL A 174 -5.67 3.16 -9.39
N LEU A 175 -5.96 3.18 -10.69
CA LEU A 175 -5.79 4.35 -11.55
C LEU A 175 -7.13 4.70 -12.20
N THR A 176 -7.43 6.00 -12.32
CA THR A 176 -8.66 6.47 -12.98
C THR A 176 -8.34 7.65 -13.87
N ALA A 177 -8.78 7.56 -15.14
CA ALA A 177 -8.58 8.62 -16.12
C ALA A 177 -9.13 9.95 -15.56
N PRO A 178 -8.41 11.08 -15.69
CA PRO A 178 -8.82 12.34 -15.08
C PRO A 178 -10.25 12.79 -15.42
N ALA A 179 -10.67 12.59 -16.68
CA ALA A 179 -12.02 12.91 -17.16
C ALA A 179 -13.11 12.05 -16.51
N GLU A 180 -12.74 10.88 -15.97
CA GLU A 180 -13.64 9.85 -15.47
C GLU A 180 -13.72 9.82 -13.93
N ARG A 181 -13.01 10.73 -13.26
CA ARG A 181 -12.98 10.83 -11.79
C ARG A 181 -14.34 11.24 -11.23
N ARG A 182 -14.58 10.88 -9.96
CA ARG A 182 -15.80 11.16 -9.20
C ARG A 182 -17.07 10.51 -9.76
N ARG A 183 -16.93 9.51 -10.63
CA ARG A 183 -18.04 8.70 -11.18
C ARG A 183 -18.20 7.33 -10.50
N GLY A 184 -17.38 7.02 -9.49
CA GLY A 184 -17.38 5.72 -8.81
C GLY A 184 -16.55 4.64 -9.50
N LEU A 185 -16.01 4.89 -10.70
CA LEU A 185 -15.29 3.90 -11.50
C LEU A 185 -14.02 3.37 -10.85
N GLY A 186 -13.26 4.21 -10.15
CA GLY A 186 -12.09 3.74 -9.39
C GLY A 186 -12.46 2.78 -8.25
N SER A 187 -13.57 3.03 -7.56
CA SER A 187 -14.07 2.12 -6.51
C SER A 187 -14.60 0.81 -7.10
N TYR A 188 -15.20 0.86 -8.30
CA TYR A 188 -15.63 -0.33 -9.01
C TYR A 188 -14.44 -1.18 -9.47
N ALA A 189 -13.43 -0.58 -10.10
CA ALA A 189 -12.22 -1.28 -10.50
C ALA A 189 -11.51 -1.91 -9.29
N ALA A 190 -11.40 -1.16 -8.18
CA ALA A 190 -10.88 -1.69 -6.93
C ALA A 190 -11.65 -2.92 -6.45
N ALA A 191 -12.97 -2.90 -6.52
CA ALA A 191 -13.81 -4.00 -6.08
C ALA A 191 -13.58 -5.28 -6.92
N VAL A 192 -13.42 -5.14 -8.23
CA VAL A 192 -13.05 -6.25 -9.13
C VAL A 192 -11.71 -6.87 -8.71
N ALA A 193 -10.68 -6.04 -8.49
CA ALA A 193 -9.37 -6.52 -8.05
C ALA A 193 -9.40 -7.14 -6.64
N VAL A 194 -10.23 -6.62 -5.73
CA VAL A 194 -10.45 -7.21 -4.40
C VAL A 194 -11.09 -8.59 -4.53
N GLU A 195 -12.13 -8.73 -5.34
CA GLU A 195 -12.82 -10.01 -5.53
C GLU A 195 -11.87 -11.07 -6.09
N GLU A 196 -11.10 -10.73 -7.13
CA GLU A 196 -10.12 -11.63 -7.75
C GLU A 196 -9.00 -12.06 -6.78
N SER A 197 -8.43 -11.10 -6.03
CA SER A 197 -7.36 -11.39 -5.07
C SER A 197 -7.86 -12.25 -3.90
N MET A 198 -9.07 -11.98 -3.38
CA MET A 198 -9.68 -12.81 -2.34
C MET A 198 -10.01 -14.23 -2.84
N ALA A 199 -10.51 -14.36 -4.08
CA ALA A 199 -10.73 -15.66 -4.71
C ALA A 199 -9.44 -16.47 -4.85
N SER A 200 -8.30 -15.77 -4.94
CA SER A 200 -6.95 -16.36 -4.96
C SER A 200 -6.39 -16.67 -3.56
N GLY A 201 -7.17 -16.44 -2.50
CA GLY A 201 -6.77 -16.70 -1.11
C GLY A 201 -5.85 -15.63 -0.50
N LEU A 202 -5.76 -14.44 -1.10
CA LEU A 202 -4.95 -13.32 -0.63
C LEU A 202 -5.78 -12.36 0.24
N ILE A 203 -5.10 -11.60 1.10
CA ILE A 203 -5.70 -10.47 1.82
C ILE A 203 -5.38 -9.17 1.09
N PRO A 204 -6.39 -8.46 0.56
CA PRO A 204 -6.22 -7.13 -0.02
C PRO A 204 -5.58 -6.13 0.94
N GLN A 205 -4.54 -5.45 0.46
CA GLN A 205 -3.82 -4.37 1.12
C GLN A 205 -3.87 -3.12 0.25
N TRP A 206 -4.13 -1.97 0.87
CA TRP A 206 -4.02 -0.65 0.25
C TRP A 206 -3.02 0.20 1.02
N ARG A 207 -2.10 0.83 0.29
CA ARG A 207 -1.14 1.79 0.85
C ARG A 207 -1.41 3.15 0.23
N ALA A 208 -1.93 4.08 1.03
CA ALA A 208 -2.22 5.43 0.54
C ALA A 208 -1.29 6.43 1.23
N ARG A 209 -0.60 7.24 0.44
CA ARG A 209 0.23 8.32 1.00
C ARG A 209 -0.60 9.27 1.86
N THR A 210 -0.02 9.79 2.93
CA THR A 210 -0.74 10.68 3.85
C THR A 210 -1.10 12.03 3.22
N ASP A 211 -0.34 12.46 2.20
CA ASP A 211 -0.61 13.64 1.38
C ASP A 211 -1.60 13.40 0.23
N HIS A 212 -2.12 12.16 0.07
CA HIS A 212 -3.04 11.79 -1.00
C HIS A 212 -4.46 11.44 -0.49
N PRO A 213 -5.29 12.44 -0.12
CA PRO A 213 -6.61 12.21 0.48
C PRO A 213 -7.62 11.59 -0.50
N ALA A 214 -7.40 11.68 -1.81
CA ALA A 214 -8.25 11.01 -2.78
C ALA A 214 -8.09 9.49 -2.71
N SER A 215 -6.85 8.98 -2.70
CA SER A 215 -6.54 7.55 -2.53
C SER A 215 -7.11 7.00 -1.22
N GLN A 216 -6.93 7.71 -0.11
CA GLN A 216 -7.49 7.31 1.20
C GLN A 216 -9.02 7.19 1.17
N ARG A 217 -9.72 8.14 0.53
CA ARG A 217 -11.19 8.07 0.38
C ARG A 217 -11.62 6.91 -0.51
N THR A 218 -10.85 6.61 -1.56
CA THR A 218 -11.14 5.47 -2.44
C THR A 218 -11.01 4.16 -1.67
N ALA A 219 -9.94 3.97 -0.90
CA ALA A 219 -9.73 2.79 -0.06
C ALA A 219 -10.90 2.59 0.92
N LEU A 220 -11.27 3.64 1.68
CA LEU A 220 -12.38 3.57 2.64
C LEU A 220 -13.73 3.26 1.96
N ARG A 221 -13.99 3.80 0.77
CA ARG A 221 -15.21 3.50 0.00
C ARG A 221 -15.24 2.10 -0.58
N ALA A 222 -14.07 1.53 -0.86
CA ALA A 222 -13.91 0.15 -1.30
C ALA A 222 -13.99 -0.86 -0.14
N GLY A 223 -14.30 -0.42 1.08
CA GLY A 223 -14.48 -1.30 2.24
C GLY A 223 -13.21 -1.53 3.06
N PHE A 224 -12.09 -0.92 2.68
CA PHE A 224 -10.84 -1.08 3.43
C PHE A 224 -10.91 -0.38 4.80
N VAL A 225 -10.33 -1.04 5.80
CA VAL A 225 -10.24 -0.58 7.18
C VAL A 225 -8.81 -0.16 7.50
N TYR A 226 -8.65 1.01 8.11
CA TYR A 226 -7.35 1.51 8.55
C TYR A 226 -6.75 0.60 9.64
N ALA A 227 -5.49 0.23 9.48
CA ALA A 227 -4.78 -0.67 10.39
C ALA A 227 -3.47 -0.08 10.95
N GLY A 228 -2.91 0.95 10.31
CA GLY A 228 -1.61 1.44 10.72
C GLY A 228 -0.98 2.45 9.77
N THR A 229 0.28 2.79 10.05
CA THR A 229 1.11 3.68 9.24
C THR A 229 2.47 3.06 8.97
N GLN A 230 3.05 3.39 7.83
CA GLN A 230 4.44 3.15 7.50
C GLN A 230 5.11 4.47 7.12
N THR A 231 6.31 4.70 7.64
CA THR A 231 7.17 5.82 7.21
C THR A 231 8.53 5.25 6.85
N SER A 232 9.04 5.61 5.66
CA SER A 232 10.32 5.09 5.18
C SER A 232 11.22 6.19 4.64
N VAL A 233 12.51 6.02 4.86
CA VAL A 233 13.59 6.84 4.31
C VAL A 233 14.64 5.91 3.71
N ALA A 234 15.02 6.16 2.46
CA ALA A 234 16.15 5.50 1.84
C ALA A 234 17.43 6.12 2.36
N LEU A 235 18.44 5.29 2.64
CA LEU A 235 19.76 5.75 3.03
C LEU A 235 20.68 5.61 1.81
N GLU A 236 21.53 6.61 1.57
CA GLU A 236 22.61 6.43 0.63
C GLU A 236 23.60 5.44 1.21
N ARG A 237 23.94 4.40 0.45
CA ARG A 237 25.06 3.54 0.83
C ARG A 237 26.30 4.43 0.87
N PRO A 238 27.07 4.48 1.98
CA PRO A 238 28.28 5.28 2.00
C PRO A 238 29.15 4.88 0.80
N SER A 239 29.43 5.85 -0.06
CA SER A 239 30.31 5.71 -1.20
C SER A 239 31.75 5.57 -0.68
N GLY A 240 32.09 4.36 -0.23
CA GLY A 240 33.43 4.07 0.29
C GLY A 240 33.49 2.80 1.12
N GLU A 241 33.59 1.67 0.44
CA GLU A 241 34.57 0.61 0.74
C GLU A 241 34.66 -0.27 -0.51
N ALA A 242 35.52 0.15 -1.43
CA ALA A 242 36.23 -0.80 -2.27
C ALA A 242 37.34 -1.37 -1.39
N GLY A 243 37.14 -2.61 -0.93
CA GLY A 243 38.14 -3.48 -0.33
C GLY A 243 38.27 -4.72 -1.21
#